data_AF-A0A8X8LG69-F1
#
_entry.id   AF-A0A8X8LG69-F1
#
_cell.length_a   1.000
_cell.length_b   1.000
_cell.length_c   1.000
_cell.angle_alpha   90.00
_cell.angle_beta   90.00
_cell.angle_gamma   90.00
#
_symmetry.space_group_name_H-M   'P 1'
#
loop_
_entity.id
_entity.type
_entity.pdbx_description
1 polymer ?
#
loop_
_entity_poly.entity_id
_entity_poly.type
_entity_poly.pdbx_seq_one_letter_code
_entity_poly.pdbx_strand_id
1 'polypeptide(L)'
;MRMLTPGYDLRITRDSVVAYLPYFGRAYSAPLNLMGGGVQFTSVKFDYKVEERKKGGWNIIIKPNDVDDNQQLNLTVFSNGSASVQVTSNNRQAIQFNGYISMAQ
;
A
#
# COMPACT_ATOMS: atom_id res chain seq x y z
N MET A 1 23.61 13.02 11.54
CA MET A 1 22.93 11.70 11.58
C MET A 1 21.68 11.78 10.73
N ARG A 2 21.58 11.02 9.64
CA ARG A 2 20.27 10.73 9.04
C ARG A 2 20.30 9.33 8.45
N MET A 3 19.78 8.38 9.23
CA MET A 3 19.46 7.06 8.72
C MET A 3 18.39 7.25 7.64
N LEU A 4 18.74 6.97 6.39
CA LEU A 4 17.78 6.68 5.34
C LEU A 4 17.19 5.32 5.68
N THR A 5 16.06 5.30 6.38
CA THR A 5 15.20 4.12 6.38
C THR A 5 14.97 3.74 4.91
N PRO A 6 15.12 2.47 4.51
CA PRO A 6 15.14 2.11 3.09
C PRO A 6 13.86 2.57 2.38
N GLY A 7 13.99 2.84 1.08
CA GLY A 7 13.00 3.47 0.22
C GLY A 7 11.72 2.67 0.04
N TYR A 8 10.91 2.63 1.10
CA TYR A 8 9.57 2.08 1.08
C TYR A 8 8.64 3.04 0.35
N ASP A 9 8.00 2.54 -0.70
CA ASP A 9 7.07 3.26 -1.52
C ASP A 9 5.93 2.37 -1.99
N LEU A 10 4.86 3.03 -2.41
CA LEU A 10 3.81 2.43 -3.21
C LEU A 10 3.84 3.14 -4.55
N ARG A 11 4.31 2.44 -5.58
CA ARG A 11 4.42 2.98 -6.93
C ARG A 11 3.26 2.47 -7.77
N ILE A 12 2.45 3.39 -8.27
CA ILE A 12 1.35 3.09 -9.17
C ILE A 12 1.69 3.71 -10.52
N THR A 13 1.78 2.87 -11.53
CA THR A 13 1.95 3.28 -12.93
C THR A 13 0.71 2.85 -13.72
N ARG A 14 0.67 3.19 -15.01
CA ARG A 14 -0.43 2.77 -15.88
C ARG A 14 -0.57 1.25 -15.95
N ASP A 15 0.54 0.54 -15.90
CA ASP A 15 0.59 -0.89 -16.23
C ASP A 15 0.96 -1.76 -15.01
N SER A 16 1.36 -1.15 -13.89
CA SER A 16 1.78 -1.89 -12.71
C SER A 16 1.55 -1.16 -11.40
N VAL A 17 1.35 -1.95 -10.34
CA VAL A 17 1.31 -1.52 -8.95
C VAL A 17 2.39 -2.27 -8.19
N VAL A 18 3.35 -1.52 -7.66
CA VAL A 18 4.47 -2.05 -6.87
C VAL A 18 4.32 -1.56 -5.45
N ALA A 19 4.05 -2.47 -4.52
CA ALA A 19 4.07 -2.17 -3.10
C ALA A 19 5.39 -2.67 -2.50
N TYR A 20 6.14 -1.77 -1.89
CA TYR A 20 7.28 -2.08 -1.05
C TYR A 20 7.08 -1.32 0.25
N LEU A 21 6.28 -1.88 1.17
CA LEU A 21 5.88 -1.22 2.41
C LEU A 21 6.39 -1.99 3.63
N PRO A 22 6.82 -1.28 4.70
CA PRO A 22 7.40 -1.92 5.87
C PRO A 22 6.35 -2.72 6.63
N TYR A 23 6.77 -3.68 7.42
CA TYR A 23 5.88 -4.31 8.39
C TYR A 23 5.63 -3.35 9.58
N PHE A 24 4.36 -3.15 9.97
CA PHE A 24 4.02 -2.36 11.15
C PHE A 24 3.10 -3.17 12.07
N GLY A 25 3.63 -3.58 13.23
CA GLY A 25 2.92 -4.32 14.27
C GLY A 25 3.89 -4.97 15.25
N ARG A 26 3.60 -4.94 16.56
CA ARG A 26 4.36 -5.74 17.54
C ARG A 26 4.05 -7.21 17.28
N ALA A 27 5.04 -8.01 16.90
CA ALA A 27 4.90 -9.46 16.79
C ALA A 27 4.72 -10.04 18.20
N TYR A 28 3.51 -10.50 18.55
CA TYR A 28 3.29 -11.33 19.74
C TYR A 28 3.56 -12.82 19.47
N SER A 29 3.83 -13.21 18.23
CA SER A 29 4.37 -14.53 17.87
C SER A 29 5.13 -14.40 16.56
N ALA A 30 6.38 -14.86 16.56
CA ALA A 30 7.18 -14.98 15.34
C ALA A 30 6.63 -16.17 14.52
N PRO A 31 6.07 -15.98 13.32
CA PRO A 31 5.84 -17.09 12.43
C PRO A 31 7.20 -17.64 11.95
N LEU A 32 7.32 -18.96 11.88
CA LEU A 32 8.53 -19.72 11.51
C LEU A 32 9.04 -19.45 10.07
N ASN A 33 8.42 -18.52 9.35
CA ASN A 33 8.80 -18.10 8.00
C ASN A 33 9.37 -16.68 8.03
N LEU A 34 10.70 -16.59 8.19
CA LEU A 34 11.50 -15.37 8.34
C LEU A 34 11.62 -14.51 7.06
N MET A 35 10.67 -14.54 6.12
CA MET A 35 10.80 -13.86 4.81
C MET A 35 9.67 -12.90 4.39
N GLY A 36 8.57 -12.74 5.14
CA GLY A 36 7.33 -12.18 4.52
C GLY A 36 6.43 -11.28 5.36
N GLY A 37 6.98 -10.53 6.32
CA GLY A 37 6.16 -9.68 7.21
C GLY A 37 5.54 -8.46 6.53
N GLY A 38 6.27 -7.78 5.63
CA GLY A 38 5.82 -6.55 4.97
C GLY A 38 4.77 -6.78 3.89
N VAL A 39 4.25 -5.67 3.34
CA VAL A 39 3.44 -5.71 2.12
C VAL A 39 4.38 -5.49 0.95
N GLN A 40 4.76 -6.58 0.30
CA GLN A 40 5.69 -6.58 -0.82
C GLN A 40 5.10 -7.37 -1.99
N PHE A 41 4.73 -6.66 -3.06
CA PHE A 41 4.24 -7.29 -4.28
C PHE A 41 4.43 -6.40 -5.49
N THR A 42 4.39 -7.02 -6.66
CA THR A 42 4.20 -6.34 -7.94
C THR A 42 3.02 -6.98 -8.64
N SER A 43 2.07 -6.17 -9.05
CA SER A 43 0.88 -6.58 -9.79
C SER A 43 0.85 -5.89 -11.14
N VAL A 44 0.61 -6.66 -12.19
CA VAL A 44 0.36 -6.15 -13.56
C VAL A 44 -1.08 -6.43 -14.01
N LYS A 45 -1.85 -7.16 -13.19
CA LYS A 45 -3.28 -7.40 -13.38
C LYS A 45 -4.03 -6.90 -12.15
N PHE A 46 -4.62 -5.72 -12.25
CA PHE A 46 -5.38 -5.14 -11.15
C PHE A 46 -6.61 -4.39 -11.64
N ASP A 47 -7.67 -4.46 -10.84
CA ASP A 47 -8.82 -3.58 -10.98
C ASP A 47 -8.64 -2.35 -10.10
N TYR A 48 -9.20 -1.21 -10.49
CA TYR A 48 -9.23 -0.03 -9.64
C TYR A 48 -10.57 0.72 -9.72
N LYS A 49 -10.91 1.38 -8.62
CA LYS A 49 -12.06 2.29 -8.52
C LYS A 49 -11.58 3.61 -7.92
N VAL A 50 -12.02 4.73 -8.50
CA VAL A 50 -11.74 6.07 -7.99
C VAL A 50 -13.06 6.76 -7.65
N GLU A 51 -13.11 7.37 -6.47
CA GLU A 51 -14.25 8.14 -5.99
C GLU A 51 -13.76 9.49 -5.47
N GLU A 52 -14.33 10.58 -5.97
CA GLU A 52 -14.03 11.92 -5.47
C GLU A 52 -14.65 12.15 -4.09
N ARG A 53 -13.90 12.81 -3.21
CA ARG A 53 -14.39 13.14 -1.87
C ARG A 53 -15.08 14.50 -1.88
N LYS A 54 -16.17 14.62 -1.11
CA LYS A 54 -16.95 15.87 -0.97
C LYS A 54 -16.14 17.09 -0.51
N LYS A 55 -15.00 16.89 0.16
CA LYS A 55 -14.10 17.96 0.67
C LYS A 55 -12.78 18.04 -0.11
N GLY A 56 -12.77 17.54 -1.35
CA GLY A 56 -11.57 17.43 -2.18
C GLY A 56 -10.73 16.19 -1.85
N GLY A 57 -9.91 15.80 -2.81
CA GLY A 57 -9.16 14.56 -2.78
C GLY A 57 -9.95 13.35 -3.29
N TRP A 58 -9.34 12.17 -3.19
CA TRP A 58 -9.84 10.95 -3.82
C TRP A 58 -9.76 9.76 -2.87
N ASN A 59 -10.75 8.89 -2.94
CA ASN A 59 -10.67 7.53 -2.44
C ASN A 59 -10.38 6.63 -3.63
N ILE A 60 -9.35 5.80 -3.53
CA ILE A 60 -8.94 4.89 -4.60
C ILE A 60 -8.88 3.49 -4.01
N ILE A 61 -9.53 2.54 -4.65
CA ILE A 61 -9.43 1.12 -4.31
C ILE A 61 -8.67 0.45 -5.45
N ILE A 62 -7.63 -0.31 -5.12
CA ILE A 62 -6.88 -1.14 -6.08
C ILE A 62 -6.93 -2.59 -5.61
N LYS A 63 -7.27 -3.49 -6.53
CA LYS A 63 -7.36 -4.93 -6.29
C LYS A 63 -6.46 -5.68 -7.27
N PRO A 64 -5.23 -6.02 -6.86
CA PRO A 64 -4.42 -7.02 -7.56
C PRO A 64 -5.15 -8.35 -7.72
N ASN A 65 -5.09 -8.92 -8.93
CA ASN A 65 -5.67 -10.20 -9.31
C ASN A 65 -4.59 -11.28 -9.57
N ASP A 66 -3.32 -10.92 -9.44
CA ASP A 66 -2.12 -11.75 -9.64
C ASP A 66 -1.21 -11.79 -8.40
N VAL A 67 -1.75 -11.41 -7.24
CA VAL A 67 -1.06 -11.41 -5.95
C VAL A 67 -1.82 -12.31 -4.98
N ASP A 68 -1.07 -13.07 -4.18
CA ASP A 68 -1.62 -13.94 -3.14
C ASP A 68 -2.44 -13.16 -2.08
N ASP A 69 -3.24 -13.90 -1.30
CA ASP A 69 -3.97 -13.40 -0.13
C ASP A 69 -5.12 -12.42 -0.41
N ASN A 70 -5.49 -12.23 -1.69
CA ASN A 70 -6.51 -11.27 -2.14
C ASN A 70 -6.27 -9.88 -1.54
N GLN A 71 -5.02 -9.42 -1.60
CA GLN A 71 -4.67 -8.11 -1.08
C GLN A 71 -5.46 -7.01 -1.79
N GLN A 72 -5.91 -6.02 -1.04
CA GLN A 72 -6.59 -4.83 -1.55
C GLN A 72 -5.95 -3.59 -0.92
N LEU A 73 -5.65 -2.59 -1.76
CA LEU A 73 -5.17 -1.29 -1.34
C LEU A 73 -6.34 -0.30 -1.31
N ASN A 74 -6.58 0.29 -0.16
CA ASN A 74 -7.55 1.38 0.01
C ASN A 74 -6.77 2.66 0.26
N LEU A 75 -6.64 3.49 -0.77
CA LEU A 75 -5.95 4.77 -0.70
C LEU A 75 -6.94 5.90 -0.44
N THR A 76 -6.53 6.82 0.43
CA THR A 76 -7.16 8.12 0.61
C THR A 76 -6.13 9.19 0.29
N VAL A 77 -6.40 9.96 -0.75
CA VAL A 77 -5.58 11.08 -1.19
C VAL A 77 -6.25 12.37 -0.77
N PHE A 78 -5.50 13.26 -0.15
CA PHE A 78 -5.95 14.58 0.26
C PHE A 78 -5.44 15.66 -0.70
N SER A 79 -6.16 16.77 -0.81
CA SER A 79 -5.81 17.89 -1.69
C SER A 79 -4.47 18.58 -1.33
N ASN A 80 -3.98 18.39 -0.10
CA ASN A 80 -2.68 18.89 0.35
C ASN A 80 -1.51 17.97 -0.05
N GLY A 81 -1.74 16.93 -0.86
CA GLY A 81 -0.73 15.97 -1.30
C GLY A 81 -0.39 14.89 -0.26
N SER A 82 -0.97 14.93 0.94
CA SER A 82 -0.88 13.80 1.87
C SER A 82 -1.74 12.64 1.40
N ALA A 83 -1.32 11.42 1.73
CA ALA A 83 -2.06 10.22 1.40
C ALA A 83 -1.94 9.17 2.50
N SER A 84 -2.96 8.33 2.57
CA SER A 84 -3.08 7.20 3.49
C SER A 84 -3.36 5.96 2.65
N VAL A 85 -2.65 4.85 2.86
CA VAL A 85 -2.96 3.56 2.21
C VAL A 85 -3.18 2.47 3.25
N GLN A 86 -4.37 1.88 3.22
CA GLN A 86 -4.70 0.69 4.00
C GLN A 86 -4.54 -0.54 3.12
N VAL A 87 -3.78 -1.53 3.60
CA VAL A 87 -3.66 -2.83 2.96
C VAL A 87 -4.52 -3.81 3.74
N THR A 88 -5.52 -4.37 3.08
CA THR A 88 -6.39 -5.41 3.63
C THR A 88 -6.12 -6.72 2.92
N SER A 89 -6.13 -7.83 3.64
CA SER A 89 -5.98 -9.18 3.06
C SER A 89 -6.92 -10.13 3.79
N ASN A 90 -7.23 -11.29 3.19
CA ASN A 90 -8.14 -12.24 3.83
C ASN A 90 -7.51 -12.96 5.04
N ASN A 91 -6.19 -13.17 5.03
CA ASN A 91 -5.51 -13.94 6.07
C ASN A 91 -4.64 -13.08 7.01
N ARG A 92 -4.65 -11.75 6.84
CA ARG A 92 -3.82 -10.81 7.62
C ARG A 92 -4.64 -9.65 8.16
N GLN A 93 -4.25 -9.14 9.32
CA GLN A 93 -4.82 -7.90 9.86
C GLN A 93 -4.51 -6.73 8.90
N ALA A 94 -5.45 -5.80 8.79
CA ALA A 94 -5.26 -4.61 7.98
C ALA A 94 -4.11 -3.76 8.51
N ILE A 95 -3.23 -3.30 7.62
CA ILE A 95 -2.09 -2.44 7.96
C ILE A 95 -2.31 -1.08 7.30
N GLN A 96 -2.08 0.00 8.05
CA GLN A 96 -2.23 1.37 7.58
C GLN A 96 -0.87 2.06 7.46
N PHE A 97 -0.65 2.72 6.34
CA PHE A 97 0.50 3.58 6.09
C PHE A 97 0.04 5.00 5.77
N ASN A 98 0.87 5.97 6.09
CA ASN A 98 0.67 7.39 5.79
C ASN A 98 1.92 7.92 5.09
N GLY A 99 1.74 8.82 4.12
CA GLY A 99 2.82 9.39 3.36
C GLY A 99 2.38 10.60 2.53
N TYR A 100 3.22 10.96 1.57
CA TYR A 100 2.96 12.04 0.63
C TYR A 100 3.05 11.52 -0.79
N ILE A 101 2.23 12.06 -1.67
CA ILE A 101 2.29 11.75 -3.09
C ILE A 101 3.40 12.57 -3.73
N SER A 102 4.25 11.90 -4.49
CA SER A 102 5.15 12.52 -5.43
C SER A 102 4.92 11.93 -6.82
N MET A 103 5.17 12.72 -7.86
CA MET A 103 5.29 12.16 -9.19
C MET A 103 6.60 11.38 -9.27
N ALA A 104 6.55 10.17 -9.83
CA ALA A 104 7.76 9.46 -10.19
C ALA A 104 8.48 10.26 -11.29
N GLN A 105 9.73 10.66 -11.02
CA GLN A 105 10.59 11.34 -11.97
C GLN A 105 11.24 10.37 -12.94
#